data_AF-A0A384J543-F1
#
_entry.id   AF-A0A384J543-F1
#
_cell.length_a   1.000
_cell.length_b   1.000
_cell.length_c   1.000
_cell.angle_alpha   90.00
_cell.angle_beta   90.00
_cell.angle_gamma   90.00
#
_symmetry.space_group_name_H-M   'P 1'
#
loop_
_entity.id
_entity.type
_entity.pdbx_description
1 polymer ?
#
loop_
_entity_poly.entity_id
_entity_poly.type
_entity_poly.pdbx_seq_one_letter_code
_entity_poly.pdbx_strand_id
1 'polypeptide(L)'
;MQFTTIIIPTILALASNVNAWSQNAETGVWTANNNYYNIRGSTVHEACTEMNSENIRPGGYPCAYWTNGVGGLLNGKCNYQGNSVLCIE
;
A
#
# COMPACT_ATOMS: atom_id res chain seq x y z
N MET A 1 -18.33 -3.22 43.91
CA MET A 1 -17.13 -3.03 43.06
C MET A 1 -17.52 -2.05 41.97
N GLN A 2 -17.02 -0.81 42.01
CA GLN A 2 -17.28 0.18 40.96
C GLN A 2 -16.28 -0.07 39.82
N PHE A 3 -16.80 -0.41 38.64
CA PHE A 3 -16.00 -0.59 37.44
C PHE A 3 -15.98 0.73 36.67
N THR A 4 -14.83 1.40 36.68
CA THR A 4 -14.63 2.65 35.95
C THR A 4 -14.29 2.29 34.50
N THR A 5 -15.28 2.28 33.61
CA THR A 5 -15.09 2.02 32.19
C THR A 5 -14.48 3.25 31.53
N ILE A 6 -13.16 3.23 31.35
CA ILE A 6 -12.45 4.27 30.57
C ILE A 6 -12.71 3.97 29.10
N ILE A 7 -13.62 4.72 28.48
CA ILE A 7 -13.83 4.70 27.04
C ILE A 7 -12.71 5.56 26.45
N ILE A 8 -11.65 4.91 25.94
CA ILE A 8 -10.60 5.61 25.19
C ILE A 8 -11.20 5.91 23.80
N PRO A 9 -11.41 7.18 23.42
CA PRO A 9 -11.77 7.49 22.05
C PRO A 9 -10.59 7.13 21.17
N THR A 10 -10.74 6.11 20.32
CA THR A 10 -9.84 5.89 19.20
C THR A 10 -9.92 7.12 18.31
N ILE A 11 -8.90 7.96 18.37
CA ILE A 11 -8.73 9.08 17.46
C ILE A 11 -8.62 8.47 16.07
N LEU A 12 -9.71 8.54 15.29
CA LEU A 12 -9.68 8.30 13.86
C LEU A 12 -8.90 9.48 13.26
N ALA A 13 -7.57 9.34 13.23
CA ALA A 13 -6.75 10.23 12.43
C ALA A 13 -7.20 10.02 10.98
N LEU A 14 -7.93 10.99 10.44
CA LEU A 14 -8.15 11.14 9.01
C LEU A 14 -6.78 11.44 8.38
N ALA A 15 -6.01 10.38 8.15
CA ALA A 15 -4.99 10.42 7.12
C ALA A 15 -5.75 10.45 5.80
N SER A 16 -5.79 11.59 5.13
CA SER A 16 -6.37 11.73 3.77
C SER A 16 -5.62 10.94 2.70
N ASN A 17 -4.73 10.01 3.08
CA ASN A 17 -3.91 9.17 2.22
C ASN A 17 -3.65 7.76 2.80
N VAL A 18 -4.57 7.18 3.60
CA VAL A 18 -4.45 5.75 3.96
C VAL A 18 -4.68 4.89 2.72
N ASN A 19 -3.57 4.50 2.09
CA ASN A 19 -3.43 3.58 0.97
C ASN A 19 -4.15 2.26 1.32
N ALA A 20 -5.29 1.98 0.70
CA ALA A 20 -6.16 0.89 1.14
C ALA A 20 -5.63 -0.47 0.64
N TRP A 21 -4.63 -1.03 1.31
CA TRP A 21 -4.20 -2.41 1.06
C TRP A 21 -5.29 -3.37 1.52
N SER A 22 -5.59 -4.38 0.70
CA SER A 22 -6.57 -5.41 1.01
C SER A 22 -5.89 -6.74 1.27
N GLN A 23 -6.29 -7.43 2.33
CA GLN A 23 -5.85 -8.81 2.57
C GLN A 23 -6.91 -9.77 2.06
N ASN A 24 -6.50 -10.74 1.25
CA ASN A 24 -7.35 -11.87 0.95
C ASN A 24 -7.51 -12.71 2.23
N ALA A 25 -8.74 -12.85 2.73
CA ALA A 25 -9.02 -13.53 4.00
C ALA A 25 -8.73 -15.04 3.97
N GLU A 26 -8.71 -15.66 2.79
CA GLU A 26 -8.49 -17.10 2.60
C GLU A 26 -7.00 -17.44 2.43
N THR A 27 -6.26 -16.62 1.69
CA THR A 27 -4.83 -16.87 1.40
C THR A 27 -3.89 -16.07 2.29
N GLY A 28 -4.38 -15.06 3.00
CA GLY A 28 -3.59 -14.14 3.81
C GLY A 28 -2.72 -13.18 2.99
N VAL A 29 -2.82 -13.20 1.65
CA VAL A 29 -2.02 -12.37 0.75
C VAL A 29 -2.51 -10.93 0.78
N TRP A 30 -1.58 -10.01 0.98
CA TRP A 30 -1.84 -8.58 0.92
C TRP A 30 -1.64 -8.03 -0.48
N THR A 31 -2.61 -7.23 -0.92
CA THR A 31 -2.70 -6.70 -2.27
C THR A 31 -2.88 -5.17 -2.20
N ALA A 32 -1.96 -4.45 -2.82
CA ALA A 32 -2.06 -3.01 -3.05
C ALA A 32 -3.10 -2.71 -4.15
N ASN A 33 -3.65 -1.50 -4.19
CA ASN A 33 -4.46 -1.10 -5.35
C ASN A 33 -3.55 -0.75 -6.54
N ASN A 34 -4.13 -0.71 -7.73
CA ASN A 34 -3.48 -0.16 -8.92
C ASN A 34 -3.52 1.37 -8.95
N ASN A 35 -3.00 1.98 -7.89
CA ASN A 35 -2.97 3.44 -7.73
C ASN A 35 -1.54 3.96 -7.83
N TYR A 36 -1.43 5.21 -8.28
CA TYR A 36 -0.18 5.94 -8.38
C TYR A 36 -0.23 7.15 -7.47
N TYR A 37 0.79 7.29 -6.63
CA TYR A 37 0.91 8.37 -5.65
C TYR A 37 2.12 9.24 -5.96
N ASN A 38 2.03 10.54 -5.64
CA ASN A 38 3.21 11.39 -5.65
C ASN A 38 3.88 11.35 -4.27
N ILE A 39 5.05 10.72 -4.20
CA ILE A 39 5.83 10.57 -2.97
C ILE A 39 7.16 11.28 -3.18
N ARG A 40 7.44 12.31 -2.38
CA ARG A 40 8.68 13.10 -2.43
C ARG A 40 9.00 13.65 -3.84
N GLY A 41 7.95 14.00 -4.59
CA GLY A 41 8.08 14.49 -5.96
C GLY A 41 8.08 13.41 -7.03
N SER A 42 8.22 12.13 -6.68
CA SER A 42 8.21 11.00 -7.63
C SER A 42 6.84 10.36 -7.76
N THR A 43 6.49 9.87 -8.95
CA THR A 43 5.26 9.10 -9.19
C THR A 43 5.50 7.63 -8.88
N VAL A 44 4.93 7.14 -7.79
CA VAL A 44 5.18 5.79 -7.27
C VAL A 44 3.91 4.96 -7.38
N HIS A 45 4.02 3.80 -8.00
CA HIS A 45 2.98 2.79 -7.99
C HIS A 45 2.84 2.21 -6.58
N GLU A 46 1.62 2.10 -6.05
CA GLU A 46 1.33 1.64 -4.69
C GLU A 46 1.96 0.28 -4.37
N ALA A 47 2.02 -0.62 -5.34
CA ALA A 47 2.68 -1.92 -5.21
C ALA A 47 4.17 -1.81 -4.83
N CYS A 48 4.80 -0.65 -5.09
CA CYS A 48 6.18 -0.36 -4.74
C CYS A 48 6.38 0.37 -3.43
N THR A 49 5.33 0.55 -2.62
CA THR A 49 5.48 1.06 -1.26
C THR A 49 5.44 -0.06 -0.22
N GLU A 50 5.86 0.26 0.99
CA GLU A 50 5.50 -0.52 2.16
C GLU A 50 4.05 -0.24 2.55
N MET A 51 3.39 -1.26 3.08
CA MET A 51 1.98 -1.19 3.43
C MET A 51 1.71 -0.04 4.41
N ASN A 52 0.68 0.77 4.10
CA ASN A 52 0.29 1.94 4.89
C ASN A 52 1.44 2.93 5.14
N SER A 53 2.41 3.00 4.23
CA SER A 53 3.61 3.83 4.35
C SER A 53 3.92 4.55 3.04
N GLU A 54 4.58 5.69 3.15
CA GLU A 54 5.18 6.42 2.02
C GLU A 54 6.61 5.93 1.73
N ASN A 55 7.05 4.85 2.40
CA ASN A 55 8.36 4.28 2.16
C ASN A 55 8.36 3.49 0.84
N ILE A 56 9.23 3.88 -0.08
CA ILE A 56 9.35 3.28 -1.40
C ILE A 56 10.35 2.13 -1.31
N ARG A 57 9.97 0.95 -1.80
CA ARG A 57 10.84 -0.22 -1.88
C ARG A 57 12.01 0.05 -2.83
N PRO A 58 13.21 -0.47 -2.55
CA PRO A 58 14.37 -0.27 -3.42
C PRO A 58 14.15 -0.80 -4.84
N GLY A 59 14.86 -0.24 -5.81
CA GLY A 59 14.85 -0.74 -7.19
C GLY A 59 15.29 -2.20 -7.27
N GLY A 60 14.57 -3.01 -8.04
CA GLY A 60 14.80 -4.45 -8.20
C GLY A 60 14.17 -5.32 -7.11
N TYR A 61 13.62 -4.74 -6.03
CA TYR A 61 12.89 -5.51 -5.03
C TYR A 61 11.53 -5.97 -5.55
N PRO A 62 11.01 -7.12 -5.07
CA PRO A 62 9.66 -7.55 -5.37
C PRO A 62 8.66 -6.51 -4.86
N CYS A 63 7.75 -6.10 -5.75
CA CYS A 63 6.60 -5.32 -5.35
C CYS A 63 5.60 -6.21 -4.59
N ALA A 64 4.64 -5.56 -3.93
CA ALA A 64 3.45 -6.25 -3.47
C ALA A 64 2.57 -6.69 -4.65
N TYR A 65 1.70 -7.66 -4.39
CA TYR A 65 0.62 -7.98 -5.32
C TYR A 65 -0.26 -6.76 -5.52
N TRP A 66 -0.80 -6.59 -6.72
CA TRP A 66 -1.76 -5.54 -7.02
C TRP A 66 -2.83 -6.02 -8.00
N THR A 67 -4.03 -5.43 -7.94
CA THR A 67 -5.15 -5.81 -8.82
C THR A 67 -5.12 -5.02 -10.12
N ASN A 68 -5.10 -5.69 -11.27
CA ASN A 68 -5.30 -5.00 -12.55
C ASN A 68 -6.76 -4.52 -12.69
N GLY A 69 -7.04 -3.73 -13.74
CA GLY A 69 -8.38 -3.18 -13.99
C GLY A 69 -9.49 -4.22 -14.24
N VAL A 70 -9.15 -5.50 -14.37
CA VAL A 70 -10.10 -6.62 -14.50
C VAL A 70 -10.13 -7.54 -13.28
N GLY A 71 -9.46 -7.15 -12.17
CA GLY A 71 -9.44 -7.89 -10.91
C GLY A 71 -8.41 -9.03 -10.83
N GLY A 72 -7.53 -9.18 -11.82
CA GLY A 72 -6.42 -10.12 -11.78
C GLY A 72 -5.30 -9.63 -10.86
N LEU A 73 -4.68 -10.53 -10.12
CA LEU A 73 -3.51 -10.23 -9.28
C LEU A 73 -2.24 -10.29 -10.11
N LEU A 74 -1.46 -9.20 -10.08
CA LEU A 74 -0.16 -9.09 -10.74
C LEU A 74 0.94 -8.87 -9.71
N ASN A 75 2.17 -9.27 -10.05
CA ASN A 75 3.35 -9.07 -9.21
C ASN A 75 4.61 -9.05 -10.07
N GLY A 76 5.55 -8.18 -9.74
CA GLY A 76 6.83 -8.07 -10.43
C GLY A 76 7.91 -7.47 -9.55
N LYS A 77 8.69 -6.55 -10.12
CA LYS A 77 9.76 -5.82 -9.41
C LYS A 77 9.58 -4.32 -9.54
N CYS A 78 10.01 -3.61 -8.51
CA CYS A 78 10.04 -2.15 -8.53
C CYS A 78 11.15 -1.64 -9.43
N ASN A 79 10.79 -0.89 -10.46
CA ASN A 79 11.70 -0.30 -11.41
C ASN A 79 11.65 1.23 -11.32
N TYR A 80 12.81 1.84 -11.10
CA TYR A 80 12.98 3.29 -11.05
C TYR A 80 13.25 3.79 -12.46
N GLN A 81 12.29 4.54 -13.02
CA GLN A 81 12.34 5.11 -14.36
C GLN A 81 12.21 6.62 -14.28
N GLY A 82 13.36 7.31 -14.33
CA GLY A 82 13.40 8.76 -14.16
C GLY A 82 12.86 9.16 -12.79
N ASN A 83 11.74 9.92 -12.78
CA ASN A 83 11.07 10.36 -11.57
C ASN A 83 9.86 9.47 -11.18
N SER A 84 9.79 8.26 -11.73
CA SER A 84 8.69 7.32 -11.47
C SER A 84 9.22 5.99 -10.94
N VAL A 85 8.44 5.34 -10.09
CA VAL A 85 8.71 3.98 -9.60
C VAL A 85 7.52 3.11 -9.93
N LEU A 86 7.72 2.14 -10.80
CA LEU A 86 6.66 1.27 -11.33
C LEU A 86 6.90 -0.18 -10.89
N CYS A 87 5.83 -0.94 -10.67
CA CYS A 87 5.91 -2.39 -10.53
C CYS A 87 5.78 -3.00 -11.93
N ILE A 88 6.80 -3.72 -12.39
CA ILE A 88 6.85 -4.31 -13.74
C ILE A 88 7.09 -5.81 -13.59
N GLU A 89 6.27 -6.61 -14.26
CA GLU A 89 6.39 -8.08 -14.33
C GLU A 89 7.58 -8.53 -15.19
#